data_AF-A0A3M0IYU2-F1
#
_entry.id   AF-A0A3M0IYU2-F1
#
_cell.length_a   1.000
_cell.length_b   1.000
_cell.length_c   1.000
_cell.angle_alpha   90.00
_cell.angle_beta   90.00
_cell.angle_gamma   90.00
#
_symmetry.space_group_name_H-M   'P 1'
#
loop_
_entity.id
_entity.type
_entity.pdbx_description
1 polymer ?
#
loop_
_entity_poly.entity_id
_entity_poly.type
_entity_poly.pdbx_seq_one_letter_code
_entity_poly.pdbx_strand_id
1 'polypeptide(L)'
;MHQPSPVPSVSPVVYRGSRGGHNVRAVHHPFSQATIRDLCKAHRDYGRDSPYFRGLLRSNLEAAVVIPADLRQLFSCLLDSTEFKLWEAAWRQVLREALLSLLTDPETAIDENGNAPTLEHLMGEGRWTDPTDQASGIPIKALQTIREHAVTAFFSMVPDGPVIPYYKIVQGTKEAFTKFVERLTRAIEVQVIRSGRERRDPKGDGVRKCEQFVQDCNS
;
A
#
# COMPACT_ATOMS: atom_id res chain seq x y z
N MET A 1 1.09 -36.98 25.19
CA MET A 1 2.18 -36.02 25.46
C MET A 1 2.24 -35.05 24.30
N HIS A 2 1.58 -33.90 24.44
CA HIS A 2 1.49 -32.87 23.38
C HIS A 2 2.78 -32.06 23.34
N GLN A 3 3.41 -32.02 22.18
CA GLN A 3 4.58 -31.18 21.90
C GLN A 3 4.10 -29.75 21.59
N PRO A 4 4.58 -28.72 22.31
CA PRO A 4 4.20 -27.35 22.01
C PRO A 4 4.90 -26.87 20.71
N SER A 5 4.13 -26.20 19.86
CA SER A 5 4.57 -25.57 18.62
C SER A 5 5.69 -24.55 18.85
N PRO A 6 6.64 -24.37 17.91
CA PRO A 6 7.70 -23.37 18.05
C PRO A 6 7.10 -21.96 18.00
N VAL A 7 7.31 -21.22 19.08
CA VAL A 7 7.03 -19.78 19.16
C VAL A 7 7.84 -19.05 18.07
N PRO A 8 7.22 -18.15 17.28
CA PRO A 8 7.97 -17.32 16.35
C PRO A 8 8.94 -16.42 17.14
N SER A 9 10.21 -16.45 16.73
CA SER A 9 11.29 -15.67 17.32
C SER A 9 11.02 -14.18 17.12
N VAL A 10 10.48 -13.55 18.16
CA VAL A 10 10.51 -12.10 18.34
C VAL A 10 11.96 -11.74 18.67
N SER A 11 12.70 -11.24 17.69
CA SER A 11 14.04 -10.70 17.94
C SER A 11 13.89 -9.27 18.47
N PRO A 12 14.34 -8.95 19.70
CA PRO A 12 14.32 -7.60 20.22
C PRO A 12 15.42 -6.75 19.57
N VAL A 13 15.09 -5.48 19.31
CA VAL A 13 16.06 -4.44 18.91
C VAL A 13 17.03 -4.21 20.06
N VAL A 14 18.33 -4.42 19.84
CA VAL A 14 19.40 -4.04 20.78
C VAL A 14 19.84 -2.62 20.46
N TYR A 15 19.47 -1.65 21.29
CA TYR A 15 20.05 -0.31 21.24
C TYR A 15 21.45 -0.35 21.87
N ARG A 16 22.51 -0.46 21.05
CA ARG A 16 23.88 -0.26 21.53
C ARG A 16 24.14 1.24 21.60
N GLY A 17 23.91 1.84 22.77
CA GLY A 17 24.37 3.19 23.05
C GLY A 17 25.89 3.21 23.20
N SER A 18 26.61 3.65 22.16
CA SER A 18 28.03 3.98 22.25
C SER A 18 28.19 5.48 22.45
N ARG A 19 28.59 5.85 23.67
CA ARG A 19 29.15 7.17 23.99
C ARG A 19 30.40 7.38 23.12
N GLY A 20 30.29 8.17 22.06
CA GLY A 20 31.45 8.61 21.28
C GLY A 20 31.18 8.77 19.79
N GLY A 21 30.68 9.94 19.40
CA GLY A 21 31.19 10.73 18.26
C GLY A 21 31.43 10.09 16.88
N HIS A 22 30.83 8.96 16.53
CA HIS A 22 30.84 8.45 15.15
C HIS A 22 29.41 8.23 14.67
N ASN A 23 29.12 8.78 13.48
CA ASN A 23 27.84 8.66 12.78
C ASN A 23 27.32 7.22 12.86
N VAL A 24 26.22 7.04 13.59
CA VAL A 24 25.53 5.75 13.69
C VAL A 24 24.84 5.54 12.35
N ARG A 25 25.53 4.89 11.40
CA ARG A 25 24.92 4.50 10.13
C ARG A 25 23.77 3.56 10.45
N ALA A 26 22.54 3.94 10.09
CA ALA A 26 21.39 3.07 10.20
C ALA A 26 21.71 1.76 9.47
N VAL A 27 21.70 0.64 10.19
CA VAL A 27 21.97 -0.67 9.59
C VAL A 27 20.66 -1.15 8.97
N HIS A 28 20.59 -1.08 7.65
CA HIS A 28 19.47 -1.64 6.87
C HIS A 28 19.40 -3.15 7.06
N HIS A 29 18.21 -3.66 7.37
CA HIS A 29 17.92 -5.08 7.44
C HIS A 29 16.73 -5.37 6.54
N PRO A 30 16.93 -5.98 5.34
CA PRO A 30 15.83 -6.30 4.44
C PRO A 30 14.88 -7.32 5.07
N PHE A 31 13.67 -7.43 4.51
CA PHE A 31 12.73 -8.48 4.91
C PHE A 31 13.37 -9.86 4.83
N SER A 32 13.13 -10.66 5.87
CA SER A 32 13.57 -12.05 5.86
C SER A 32 12.92 -12.80 4.70
N GLN A 33 13.67 -13.71 4.07
CA GLN A 33 13.13 -14.55 3.01
C GLN A 33 11.95 -15.42 3.49
N ALA A 34 11.90 -15.74 4.79
CA ALA A 34 10.76 -16.44 5.39
C ALA A 34 9.49 -15.55 5.36
N THR A 35 9.59 -14.31 5.81
CA THR A 35 8.50 -13.33 5.80
C THR A 35 7.93 -13.12 4.40
N ILE A 36 8.80 -12.95 3.39
CA ILE A 36 8.36 -12.78 1.99
C ILE A 36 7.60 -14.02 1.52
N ARG A 37 8.14 -15.23 1.76
CA ARG A 37 7.47 -16.49 1.36
C ARG A 37 6.10 -16.65 2.03
N ASP A 38 6.00 -16.32 3.31
CA ASP A 38 4.75 -16.44 4.07
C ASP A 38 3.68 -15.47 3.54
N LEU A 39 4.08 -14.22 3.23
CA LEU A 39 3.20 -13.24 2.59
C LEU A 39 2.76 -13.68 1.19
N CYS A 40 3.68 -14.14 0.35
CA CYS A 40 3.35 -14.67 -0.99
C CYS A 40 2.44 -15.90 -0.91
N LYS A 41 2.64 -16.77 0.09
CA LYS A 41 1.75 -17.92 0.32
C LYS A 41 0.37 -17.47 0.75
N ALA A 42 0.26 -16.57 1.73
CA ALA A 42 -1.02 -16.05 2.19
C ALA A 42 -1.77 -15.29 1.08
N HIS A 43 -1.06 -14.53 0.25
CA HIS A 43 -1.63 -13.86 -0.92
C HIS A 43 -2.23 -14.86 -1.91
N ARG A 44 -1.54 -15.96 -2.21
CA ARG A 44 -2.01 -17.01 -3.13
C ARG A 44 -3.18 -17.81 -2.55
N ASP A 45 -3.09 -18.19 -1.28
CA ASP A 45 -4.06 -19.10 -0.65
C ASP A 45 -5.38 -18.40 -0.29
N TYR A 46 -5.32 -17.13 0.14
CA TYR A 46 -6.48 -16.39 0.65
C TYR A 46 -6.89 -15.21 -0.22
N GLY A 47 -6.01 -14.75 -1.11
CA GLY A 47 -6.25 -13.59 -1.96
C GLY A 47 -5.95 -12.25 -1.28
N ARG A 48 -5.66 -11.26 -2.13
CA ARG A 48 -5.32 -9.88 -1.77
C ARG A 48 -6.30 -9.22 -0.80
N ASP A 49 -7.59 -9.36 -1.04
CA ASP A 49 -8.61 -8.61 -0.30
C ASP A 49 -9.03 -9.34 1.00
N SER A 50 -8.43 -10.50 1.33
CA SER A 50 -8.80 -11.25 2.52
C SER A 50 -8.38 -10.55 3.82
N PRO A 51 -9.22 -10.57 4.88
CA PRO A 51 -8.87 -9.98 6.18
C PRO A 51 -7.58 -10.55 6.77
N TYR A 52 -7.33 -11.85 6.59
CA TYR A 52 -6.12 -12.52 7.05
C TYR A 52 -4.86 -11.97 6.38
N PHE A 53 -4.82 -11.94 5.05
CA PHE A 53 -3.66 -11.40 4.33
C PHE A 53 -3.46 -9.92 4.62
N ARG A 54 -4.54 -9.12 4.69
CA ARG A 54 -4.49 -7.70 5.05
C ARG A 54 -3.86 -7.47 6.42
N GLY A 55 -4.29 -8.23 7.43
CA GLY A 55 -3.72 -8.16 8.78
C GLY A 55 -2.26 -8.60 8.81
N LEU A 56 -1.94 -9.70 8.14
CA LEU A 56 -0.57 -10.23 8.07
C LEU A 56 0.41 -9.24 7.40
N LEU A 57 0.01 -8.65 6.26
CA LEU A 57 0.83 -7.67 5.56
C LEU A 57 1.09 -6.43 6.44
N ARG A 58 0.03 -5.86 7.04
CA ARG A 58 0.16 -4.67 7.89
C ARG A 58 1.05 -4.93 9.10
N SER A 59 0.82 -6.04 9.81
CA SER A 59 1.61 -6.39 11.00
C SER A 59 3.11 -6.53 10.69
N ASN A 60 3.46 -7.15 9.55
CA ASN A 60 4.87 -7.28 9.16
C ASN A 60 5.50 -5.94 8.78
N LEU A 61 4.76 -5.05 8.11
CA LEU A 61 5.24 -3.72 7.72
C LEU A 61 5.30 -2.72 8.90
N GLU A 62 4.52 -2.95 9.96
CA GLU A 62 4.52 -2.14 11.18
C GLU A 62 5.65 -2.53 12.16
N ALA A 63 6.08 -3.79 12.13
CA ALA A 63 7.11 -4.32 13.02
C ALA A 63 8.54 -3.80 12.72
N ALA A 64 8.76 -3.16 11.57
CA ALA A 64 10.06 -2.66 11.14
C ALA A 64 9.96 -1.28 10.49
N VAL A 65 11.08 -0.55 10.48
CA VAL A 65 11.26 0.60 9.58
C VAL A 65 11.52 0.04 8.20
N VAL A 66 10.66 0.39 7.24
CA VAL A 66 10.69 -0.18 5.88
C VAL A 66 11.07 0.93 4.90
N ILE A 67 12.14 0.71 4.14
CA ILE A 67 12.60 1.66 3.12
C ILE A 67 11.91 1.41 1.76
N PRO A 68 11.93 2.38 0.82
CA PRO A 68 11.32 2.21 -0.49
C PRO A 68 11.81 0.97 -1.25
N ALA A 69 13.10 0.64 -1.17
CA ALA A 69 13.66 -0.56 -1.82
C ALA A 69 13.01 -1.86 -1.31
N ASP A 70 12.80 -1.99 0.00
CA ASP A 70 12.16 -3.16 0.61
C ASP A 70 10.70 -3.31 0.17
N LEU A 71 9.97 -2.19 0.08
CA LEU A 71 8.59 -2.18 -0.40
C LEU A 71 8.52 -2.67 -1.85
N ARG A 72 9.36 -2.12 -2.75
CA ARG A 72 9.41 -2.57 -4.15
C ARG A 72 9.73 -4.06 -4.25
N GLN A 73 10.74 -4.52 -3.50
CA GLN A 73 11.08 -5.94 -3.48
C GLN A 73 9.89 -6.79 -3.03
N LEU A 74 9.25 -6.43 -1.91
CA LEU A 74 8.10 -7.18 -1.40
C LEU A 74 6.93 -7.22 -2.39
N PHE A 75 6.52 -6.06 -2.92
CA PHE A 75 5.39 -5.99 -3.85
C PHE A 75 5.71 -6.65 -5.20
N SER A 76 6.97 -6.66 -5.64
CA SER A 76 7.39 -7.42 -6.83
C SER A 76 7.23 -8.94 -6.66
N CYS A 77 7.25 -9.44 -5.42
CA CYS A 77 7.01 -10.86 -5.11
C CYS A 77 5.52 -11.17 -4.94
N LEU A 78 4.68 -10.17 -4.66
CA LEU A 78 3.24 -10.33 -4.47
C LEU A 78 2.44 -10.19 -5.77
N LEU A 79 2.95 -9.39 -6.70
CA LEU A 79 2.28 -8.99 -7.93
C LEU A 79 2.98 -9.57 -9.17
N ASP A 80 2.25 -9.79 -10.25
CA ASP A 80 2.89 -10.04 -11.54
C ASP A 80 3.55 -8.77 -12.11
N SER A 81 4.28 -8.90 -13.23
CA SER A 81 5.04 -7.77 -13.80
C SER A 81 4.18 -6.58 -14.24
N THR A 82 2.92 -6.83 -14.62
CA THR A 82 1.99 -5.79 -15.09
C THR A 82 1.33 -5.13 -13.89
N GLU A 83 0.84 -5.95 -12.95
CA GLU A 83 0.28 -5.49 -11.69
C GLU A 83 1.28 -4.65 -10.90
N PHE A 84 2.55 -5.05 -10.88
CA PHE A 84 3.61 -4.31 -10.20
C PHE A 84 3.80 -2.91 -10.80
N LYS A 85 3.83 -2.76 -12.12
CA LYS A 85 3.92 -1.44 -12.78
C LYS A 85 2.71 -0.56 -12.49
N LEU A 86 1.51 -1.15 -12.47
CA LEU A 86 0.28 -0.44 -12.11
C LEU A 86 0.31 0.02 -10.66
N TRP A 87 0.79 -0.84 -9.76
CA TRP A 87 1.00 -0.51 -8.35
C TRP A 87 2.01 0.62 -8.18
N GLU A 88 3.17 0.55 -8.83
CA GLU A 88 4.20 1.61 -8.75
C GLU A 88 3.66 2.96 -9.24
N ALA A 89 2.88 2.97 -10.33
CA ALA A 89 2.23 4.18 -10.83
C ALA A 89 1.19 4.74 -9.85
N ALA A 90 0.37 3.87 -9.26
CA ALA A 90 -0.61 4.27 -8.25
C ALA A 90 0.07 4.81 -6.98
N TRP A 91 1.12 4.15 -6.52
CA TRP A 91 1.89 4.56 -5.35
C TRP A 91 2.58 5.92 -5.58
N ARG A 92 3.18 6.12 -6.75
CA ARG A 92 3.73 7.41 -7.18
C ARG A 92 2.70 8.52 -7.13
N GLN A 93 1.48 8.26 -7.63
CA GLN A 93 0.43 9.26 -7.66
C GLN A 93 -0.01 9.65 -6.25
N VAL A 94 -0.21 8.68 -5.36
CA VAL A 94 -0.61 8.94 -3.97
C VAL A 94 0.50 9.69 -3.22
N LEU A 95 1.77 9.34 -3.43
CA LEU A 95 2.90 10.08 -2.85
C LEU A 95 3.03 11.51 -3.36
N ARG A 96 2.76 11.74 -4.65
CA ARG A 96 2.74 13.09 -5.23
C ARG A 96 1.69 13.97 -4.56
N GLU A 97 0.52 13.41 -4.26
CA GLU A 97 -0.56 14.12 -3.55
C GLU A 97 -0.17 14.42 -2.09
N ALA A 98 0.55 13.51 -1.43
CA ALA A 98 1.03 13.68 -0.06
C ALA A 98 2.31 14.53 0.08
N LEU A 99 2.98 14.86 -1.02
CA LEU A 99 4.29 15.54 -0.99
C LEU A 99 4.20 16.90 -0.31
N LEU A 100 3.18 17.71 -0.61
CA LEU A 100 3.02 19.03 0.00
C LEU A 100 2.81 18.95 1.53
N SER A 101 2.04 17.95 2.00
CA SER A 101 1.88 17.74 3.44
C SER A 101 3.18 17.35 4.11
N LEU A 102 4.00 16.50 3.47
CA LEU A 102 5.32 16.12 3.98
C LEU A 102 6.30 17.31 4.01
N LEU A 103 6.25 18.19 3.01
CA LEU A 103 7.09 19.39 2.97
C LEU A 103 6.68 20.47 3.98
N THR A 104 5.45 20.41 4.50
CA THR A 104 4.96 21.37 5.51
C THR A 104 5.23 20.89 6.94
N ASP A 105 5.45 19.59 7.12
CA ASP A 105 5.71 18.99 8.41
C ASP A 105 7.20 19.11 8.78
N PRO A 106 7.57 19.78 9.88
CA PRO A 106 8.97 19.99 10.26
C PRO A 106 9.75 18.69 10.49
N GLU A 107 9.08 17.57 10.79
CA GLU A 107 9.74 16.27 10.98
C GLU A 107 10.06 15.56 9.66
N THR A 108 9.53 16.05 8.53
CA THR A 108 9.73 15.45 7.19
C THR A 108 10.13 16.45 6.12
N ALA A 109 10.13 17.75 6.41
CA ALA A 109 10.39 18.81 5.44
C ALA A 109 11.85 18.84 4.94
N ILE A 110 12.78 18.26 5.70
CA ILE A 110 14.19 18.16 5.36
C ILE A 110 14.71 16.73 5.57
N ASP A 111 15.58 16.30 4.66
CA ASP A 111 16.35 15.06 4.76
C ASP A 111 17.57 15.21 5.67
N GLU A 112 18.34 14.14 5.87
CA GLU A 112 19.59 14.18 6.66
C GLU A 112 20.63 15.20 6.13
N ASN A 113 20.54 15.57 4.85
CA ASN A 113 21.43 16.52 4.20
C ASN A 113 20.88 17.96 4.22
N GLY A 114 19.74 18.20 4.87
CA GLY A 114 19.09 19.51 4.94
C GLY A 114 18.35 19.92 3.67
N ASN A 115 18.09 19.00 2.75
CA ASN A 115 17.36 19.25 1.51
C ASN A 115 15.89 18.85 1.63
N ALA A 116 15.01 19.53 0.90
CA ALA A 116 13.62 19.11 0.78
C ALA A 116 13.53 17.76 0.04
N PRO A 117 12.83 16.75 0.60
CA PRO A 117 12.68 15.46 -0.06
C PRO A 117 11.89 15.60 -1.36
N THR A 118 12.41 15.01 -2.43
CA THR A 118 11.73 14.96 -3.73
C THR A 118 10.91 13.67 -3.85
N LEU A 119 9.99 13.63 -4.82
CA LEU A 119 9.24 12.40 -5.10
C LEU A 119 10.16 11.22 -5.44
N GLU A 120 11.25 11.45 -6.16
CA GLU A 120 12.25 10.42 -6.46
C GLU A 120 12.96 9.93 -5.19
N HIS A 121 13.21 10.81 -4.21
CA HIS A 121 13.79 10.44 -2.92
C HIS A 121 12.84 9.54 -2.11
N LEU A 122 11.57 9.95 -1.99
CA LEU A 122 10.55 9.18 -1.28
C LEU A 122 10.26 7.82 -1.92
N MET A 123 10.51 7.71 -3.22
CA MET A 123 10.37 6.47 -3.96
C MET A 123 11.68 5.67 -3.99
N GLY A 124 12.85 6.25 -3.72
CA GLY A 124 14.14 5.57 -3.87
C GLY A 124 14.53 5.34 -5.34
N GLU A 125 14.29 6.35 -6.19
CA GLU A 125 14.55 6.32 -7.64
C GLU A 125 15.72 7.21 -8.04
N GLY A 126 16.19 7.04 -9.28
CA GLY A 126 17.27 7.83 -9.83
C GLY A 126 18.56 7.62 -9.05
N ARG A 127 19.05 8.68 -8.40
CA ARG A 127 20.26 8.61 -7.55
C ARG A 127 20.03 7.98 -6.18
N TRP A 128 18.77 7.79 -5.78
CA TRP A 128 18.38 7.35 -4.43
C TRP A 128 18.13 5.84 -4.34
N THR A 129 18.74 5.04 -5.20
CA THR A 129 18.49 3.60 -5.27
C THR A 129 19.22 2.79 -4.21
N ASP A 130 20.26 3.34 -3.58
CA ASP A 130 21.03 2.62 -2.56
C ASP A 130 20.18 2.43 -1.27
N PRO A 131 19.97 1.19 -0.81
CA PRO A 131 19.20 0.91 0.40
C PRO A 131 19.75 1.58 1.66
N THR A 132 21.07 1.74 1.75
CA THR A 132 21.69 2.35 2.92
C THR A 132 21.46 3.84 2.96
N ASP A 133 21.55 4.50 1.81
CA ASP A 133 21.25 5.93 1.68
C ASP A 133 19.76 6.22 1.89
N GLN A 134 18.86 5.29 1.53
CA GLN A 134 17.44 5.39 1.87
C GLN A 134 17.19 5.23 3.38
N ALA A 135 17.91 4.30 4.02
CA ALA A 135 17.73 3.98 5.44
C ALA A 135 18.21 5.09 6.38
N SER A 136 19.25 5.84 5.98
CA SER A 136 19.67 7.02 6.72
C SER A 136 18.98 8.28 6.19
N GLY A 137 19.03 8.53 4.89
CA GLY A 137 18.66 9.80 4.28
C GLY A 137 17.16 10.14 4.27
N ILE A 138 16.25 9.22 4.58
CA ILE A 138 14.81 9.50 4.63
C ILE A 138 14.35 9.62 6.09
N PRO A 139 13.71 10.74 6.50
CA PRO A 139 13.17 10.87 7.85
C PRO A 139 12.21 9.73 8.22
N ILE A 140 12.28 9.23 9.46
CA ILE A 140 11.48 8.08 9.92
C ILE A 140 9.98 8.29 9.70
N LYS A 141 9.48 9.51 9.96
CA LYS A 141 8.06 9.84 9.74
C LYS A 141 7.69 9.81 8.26
N ALA A 142 8.59 10.22 7.37
CA ALA A 142 8.40 10.08 5.93
C ALA A 142 8.38 8.60 5.52
N LEU A 143 9.25 7.75 6.08
CA LEU A 143 9.23 6.29 5.83
C LEU A 143 7.89 5.65 6.23
N GLN A 144 7.28 6.09 7.34
CA GLN A 144 5.95 5.64 7.75
C GLN A 144 4.87 6.01 6.73
N THR A 145 4.86 7.26 6.27
CA THR A 145 3.94 7.74 5.22
C THR A 145 4.15 7.02 3.89
N ILE A 146 5.41 6.81 3.49
CA ILE A 146 5.78 6.06 2.29
C ILE A 146 5.17 4.66 2.30
N ARG A 147 5.36 3.93 3.41
CA ARG A 147 4.82 2.60 3.65
C ARG A 147 3.28 2.60 3.64
N GLU A 148 2.64 3.54 4.32
CA GLU A 148 1.17 3.62 4.38
C GLU A 148 0.56 3.85 2.99
N HIS A 149 1.16 4.72 2.19
CA HIS A 149 0.72 4.96 0.82
C HIS A 149 1.02 3.77 -0.10
N ALA A 150 2.11 3.03 0.10
CA ALA A 150 2.40 1.79 -0.62
C ALA A 150 1.30 0.75 -0.39
N VAL A 151 0.93 0.53 0.88
CA VAL A 151 -0.14 -0.40 1.28
C VAL A 151 -1.50 0.06 0.77
N THR A 152 -1.77 1.37 0.84
CA THR A 152 -3.02 1.95 0.32
C THR A 152 -3.13 1.74 -1.18
N ALA A 153 -2.07 2.07 -1.95
CA ALA A 153 -2.03 1.87 -3.39
C ALA A 153 -2.29 0.39 -3.75
N PHE A 154 -1.64 -0.54 -3.05
CA PHE A 154 -1.79 -1.98 -3.27
C PHE A 154 -3.24 -2.47 -3.09
N PHE A 155 -3.90 -2.08 -1.99
CA PHE A 155 -5.28 -2.49 -1.74
C PHE A 155 -6.32 -1.71 -2.56
N SER A 156 -5.96 -0.54 -3.09
CA SER A 156 -6.82 0.25 -3.99
C SER A 156 -6.63 -0.11 -5.48
N MET A 157 -5.77 -1.07 -5.80
CA MET A 157 -5.67 -1.60 -7.15
C MET A 157 -6.98 -2.28 -7.54
N VAL A 158 -7.52 -1.87 -8.68
CA VAL A 158 -8.68 -2.55 -9.26
C VAL A 158 -8.15 -3.73 -10.07
N PRO A 159 -8.68 -4.96 -9.91
CA PRO A 159 -8.27 -6.08 -10.75
C PRO A 159 -8.48 -5.74 -12.22
N ASP A 160 -7.54 -6.10 -13.07
CA ASP A 160 -7.73 -5.96 -14.51
C ASP A 160 -8.73 -7.03 -14.98
N GLY A 161 -9.74 -6.61 -15.74
CA GLY A 161 -10.81 -7.48 -16.21
C GLY A 161 -12.20 -6.83 -16.32
N PRO A 162 -13.17 -7.55 -16.91
CA PRO A 162 -14.54 -7.06 -17.05
C PRO A 162 -15.17 -6.90 -15.66
N VAL A 163 -15.48 -5.66 -15.29
CA VAL A 163 -16.24 -5.40 -14.07
C VAL A 163 -17.70 -5.68 -14.38
N ILE A 164 -18.26 -6.69 -13.72
CA ILE A 164 -19.70 -6.96 -13.79
C ILE A 164 -20.42 -5.76 -13.19
N PRO A 165 -21.27 -5.05 -13.96
CA PRO A 165 -22.02 -3.93 -13.43
C PRO A 165 -22.88 -4.36 -12.23
N TYR A 166 -23.00 -3.51 -11.21
CA TYR A 166 -23.64 -3.93 -9.94
C TYR A 166 -25.11 -4.31 -10.18
N TYR A 167 -25.77 -3.64 -11.14
CA TYR A 167 -27.14 -3.92 -11.54
C TYR A 167 -27.32 -5.28 -12.24
N LYS A 168 -26.24 -5.96 -12.63
CA LYS A 168 -26.26 -7.33 -13.16
C LYS A 168 -25.99 -8.40 -12.10
N ILE A 169 -25.70 -8.01 -10.85
CA ILE A 169 -25.46 -8.95 -9.77
C ILE A 169 -26.80 -9.39 -9.18
N VAL A 170 -27.10 -10.67 -9.38
CA VAL A 170 -28.27 -11.35 -8.80
C VAL A 170 -27.81 -12.41 -7.80
N GLN A 171 -28.62 -12.66 -6.77
CA GLN A 171 -28.38 -13.75 -5.83
C GLN A 171 -28.64 -15.08 -6.54
N GLY A 172 -27.68 -16.00 -6.48
CA GLY A 172 -27.85 -17.34 -7.02
C GLY A 172 -28.91 -18.12 -6.23
N THR A 173 -29.64 -19.02 -6.89
CA THR A 173 -30.70 -19.83 -6.26
C THR A 173 -30.21 -20.73 -5.12
N LYS A 174 -28.91 -21.00 -5.05
CA LYS A 174 -28.24 -21.78 -3.99
C LYS A 174 -27.18 -20.96 -3.23
N GLU A 175 -27.12 -19.66 -3.46
CA GLU A 175 -26.12 -18.79 -2.86
C GLU A 175 -26.61 -18.26 -1.51
N ALA A 176 -25.77 -18.35 -0.49
CA ALA A 176 -26.03 -17.72 0.79
C ALA A 176 -26.13 -16.19 0.64
N PHE A 177 -27.09 -15.58 1.32
CA PHE A 177 -27.32 -14.13 1.25
C PHE A 177 -26.06 -13.31 1.55
N THR A 178 -25.24 -13.74 2.52
CA THR A 178 -23.98 -13.09 2.87
C THR A 178 -22.98 -13.07 1.71
N LYS A 179 -22.89 -14.16 0.93
CA LYS A 179 -22.03 -14.25 -0.26
C LYS A 179 -22.52 -13.34 -1.38
N PHE A 180 -23.84 -13.22 -1.54
CA PHE A 180 -24.42 -12.28 -2.48
C PHE A 180 -24.09 -10.82 -2.12
N VAL A 181 -24.28 -10.43 -0.86
CA VAL A 181 -23.96 -9.07 -0.39
C VAL A 181 -22.47 -8.77 -0.56
N GLU A 182 -21.57 -9.71 -0.24
CA GLU A 182 -20.13 -9.55 -0.46
C GLU A 182 -19.80 -9.23 -1.93
N ARG A 183 -20.40 -9.96 -2.89
CA ARG A 183 -20.18 -9.69 -4.33
C ARG A 183 -20.77 -8.35 -4.77
N LEU A 184 -21.97 -8.02 -4.30
CA LEU A 184 -22.64 -6.76 -4.65
C LEU A 184 -21.86 -5.54 -4.14
N THR A 185 -21.47 -5.55 -2.86
CA THR A 185 -20.65 -4.49 -2.26
C THR A 185 -19.34 -4.29 -3.02
N ARG A 186 -18.62 -5.38 -3.33
CA ARG A 186 -17.37 -5.32 -4.09
C ARG A 186 -17.55 -4.70 -5.48
N ALA A 187 -18.64 -5.03 -6.18
CA ALA A 187 -18.89 -4.48 -7.51
C ALA A 187 -19.24 -2.99 -7.48
N ILE A 188 -19.94 -2.53 -6.44
CA ILE A 188 -20.21 -1.11 -6.20
C ILE A 188 -18.90 -0.38 -5.94
N GLU A 189 -18.07 -0.86 -5.02
CA GLU A 189 -16.77 -0.26 -4.70
C GLU A 189 -15.90 -0.11 -5.95
N VAL A 190 -15.78 -1.17 -6.76
CA VAL A 190 -14.98 -1.15 -7.99
C VAL A 190 -15.54 -0.14 -9.01
N GLN A 191 -16.87 -0.08 -9.19
CA GLN A 191 -17.49 0.88 -10.12
C GLN A 191 -17.33 2.33 -9.65
N VAL A 192 -17.51 2.60 -8.35
CA VAL A 192 -17.29 3.93 -7.77
C VAL A 192 -15.85 4.39 -7.97
N ILE A 193 -14.87 3.51 -7.75
CA ILE A 193 -13.45 3.83 -7.97
C ILE A 193 -13.17 4.13 -9.45
N ARG A 194 -13.73 3.36 -10.39
CA ARG A 194 -13.56 3.61 -11.83
C ARG A 194 -14.22 4.91 -12.26
N SER A 195 -15.45 5.17 -11.82
CA SER A 195 -16.14 6.44 -12.10
C SER A 195 -15.44 7.65 -11.48
N GLY A 196 -14.80 7.50 -10.30
CA GLY A 196 -13.98 8.55 -9.70
C GLY A 196 -12.66 8.80 -10.43
N ARG A 197 -12.08 7.78 -11.07
CA ARG A 197 -10.91 7.93 -11.96
C ARG A 197 -11.28 8.59 -13.29
N GLU A 198 -12.44 8.28 -13.84
CA GLU A 198 -12.95 8.87 -15.10
C GLU A 198 -13.42 10.33 -14.94
N ARG A 199 -13.92 10.72 -13.76
CA ARG A 199 -14.22 12.13 -13.43
C ARG A 199 -12.98 13.02 -13.26
N ARG A 200 -11.77 12.46 -13.28
CA ARG A 200 -10.51 13.22 -13.27
C ARG A 200 -10.06 13.66 -14.67
N ASP A 201 -10.91 13.54 -15.69
CA ASP A 201 -10.79 14.23 -16.97
C ASP A 201 -11.46 15.64 -16.92
N PRO A 202 -10.82 16.70 -17.45
CA PRO A 202 -11.18 18.10 -17.17
C PRO A 202 -12.41 18.64 -17.94
N LYS A 203 -13.34 17.79 -18.38
CA LYS A 203 -14.56 18.25 -19.05
C LYS A 203 -15.78 18.03 -18.15
N GLY A 204 -16.22 19.14 -17.53
CA GLY A 204 -17.30 19.24 -16.54
C GLY A 204 -18.71 18.94 -17.05
N ASP A 205 -18.93 17.77 -17.64
CA ASP A 205 -20.27 17.27 -18.01
C ASP A 205 -20.85 16.27 -16.99
N GLY A 206 -20.04 15.79 -16.04
CA GLY A 206 -20.44 14.74 -15.10
C GLY A 206 -21.36 15.17 -13.95
N VAL A 207 -21.34 16.45 -13.56
CA VAL A 207 -22.13 16.95 -12.41
C VAL A 207 -23.63 16.92 -12.73
N ARG A 208 -24.01 17.25 -13.97
CA ARG A 208 -25.42 17.28 -14.41
C ARG A 208 -26.09 15.90 -14.42
N LYS A 209 -25.33 14.81 -14.60
CA LYS A 209 -25.89 13.45 -14.60
C LYS A 209 -26.20 12.91 -13.20
N CYS A 210 -25.46 13.34 -12.17
CA CYS A 210 -25.77 12.95 -10.79
C CYS A 210 -27.03 13.65 -10.26
N GLU A 211 -27.24 14.92 -10.61
CA GLU A 211 -28.46 15.65 -10.22
C GLU A 211 -29.72 15.05 -10.85
N GLN A 212 -29.64 14.65 -12.12
CA GLN A 212 -30.77 14.00 -12.82
C GLN A 212 -31.12 12.64 -12.17
N PHE A 213 -30.13 11.83 -11.79
CA PHE A 213 -30.39 10.54 -11.15
C PHE A 213 -31.02 10.69 -9.75
N VAL A 214 -30.67 11.75 -9.01
CA VAL A 214 -31.28 12.05 -7.70
C VAL A 214 -32.72 12.57 -7.86
N GLN A 215 -33.03 13.26 -8.95
CA GLN A 215 -34.41 13.68 -9.25
C GLN A 215 -35.29 12.52 -9.70
N ASP A 216 -34.77 11.59 -10.51
CA ASP A 216 -35.52 10.45 -11.01
C ASP A 216 -35.83 9.41 -9.92
N CYS A 217 -35.08 9.37 -8.82
CA CYS A 217 -35.36 8.51 -7.66
C CYS A 217 -36.34 9.10 -6.64
N ASN A 218 -36.71 10.37 -6.78
CA ASN A 218 -37.64 11.07 -5.88
C ASN A 218 -39.01 11.35 -6.52
N SER A 219 -39.31 10.75 -7.69
CA SER A 219 -40.63 10.76 -8.34
C SER A 219 -41.31 9.40 -8.28
#